data_AF-A0AAD1Q0I0-F1
#
_entry.id   AF-A0AAD1Q0I0-F1
#
_cell.length_a   1.000
_cell.length_b   1.000
_cell.length_c   1.000
_cell.angle_alpha   90.00
_cell.angle_beta   90.00
_cell.angle_gamma   90.00
#
_symmetry.space_group_name_H-M   'P 1'
#
loop_
_entity.id
_entity.type
_entity.pdbx_description
1 polymer ?
#
loop_
_entity_poly.entity_id
_entity_poly.type
_entity_poly.pdbx_seq_one_letter_code
_entity_poly.pdbx_strand_id
1 'polypeptide(L)'
;MNDAQPNHSLNSILIVDDTPDNLYLLSAMLTEQGYNVRCVINGSSAIMVAISDPPDLILLDIRMPQMSGYDVCKKLKSSERTRDIPVIFLSASNEVFDKIQAFEVGGLDYITKPFEIREVLVRIKNQLNLQEAKLQIKKFNTELEQRVKERTEELELANLRLLYMASHDALTGLPNRVFFMEQLMTVLAYTHTCSSSQFAVLFLDCDDFKVVNDSLGHLAGDQLLKAVARRLSNCINPNYTLARFEGDEFTVLLEKIESVDEATQLAETIQQALTKPFLLHEHEVFINTSIGIVLGNSDYEQPEYLLRDADTAMYQAKTLGKARYQVFNREMHTRALTRLQLENDLRRAIERQEFIVYYQPIVCLSTGIISSFEALVRWRHPQRGLVPPDHFIPIAEATGLIVPLGFWVLENSCRQLKQWQEKSAQRGEVFDVTMSVNLSVKQFSQPNLIEQIDQVLEHLKLDSKNLKLEITESAIMDNSELASQLFEQLKKRNIQLSLDDFGTGYSSLSYLHRFPLDIIKIDRSFISNLDLIGKNLEVVQAILNLAHHLGMSVVAEGIETPEQLSLLRFLGCELAQGYLFAQPLDAEAAETLLFSHPQW
;
A
#
# COMPACT_ATOMS: atom_id res chain seq x y z
N MET A 1 26.02 47.92 25.84
CA MET A 1 26.82 49.12 25.50
C MET A 1 26.12 49.83 24.36
N ASN A 2 25.88 51.12 24.54
CA ASN A 2 25.03 52.05 23.75
C ASN A 2 23.52 51.92 23.94
N ASP A 3 23.07 52.26 25.16
CA ASP A 3 21.72 52.81 25.38
C ASP A 3 21.68 54.22 24.80
N ALA A 4 21.12 54.36 23.60
CA ALA A 4 20.66 55.66 23.11
C ALA A 4 19.39 56.01 23.91
N GLN A 5 19.52 56.93 24.87
CA GLN A 5 18.38 57.53 25.54
C GLN A 5 17.44 58.12 24.47
N PRO A 6 16.12 57.80 24.49
CA PRO A 6 15.20 58.41 23.56
C PRO A 6 15.15 59.92 23.83
N ASN A 7 15.19 60.73 22.76
CA ASN A 7 14.89 62.16 22.78
C ASN A 7 13.53 62.37 23.48
N HIS A 8 13.53 62.67 24.78
CA HIS A 8 12.34 63.18 25.44
C HIS A 8 12.09 64.58 24.87
N SER A 9 11.12 64.69 23.97
CA SER A 9 10.41 65.96 23.78
C SER A 9 9.99 66.45 25.16
N LEU A 10 10.50 67.61 25.58
CA LEU A 10 10.18 68.19 26.89
C LEU A 10 8.67 68.28 27.03
N ASN A 11 8.10 67.67 28.08
CA ASN A 11 6.65 67.65 28.26
C ASN A 11 6.11 69.08 28.31
N SER A 12 5.07 69.36 27.53
CA SER A 12 4.49 70.70 27.45
C SER A 12 3.40 70.89 28.51
N ILE A 13 3.53 71.95 29.31
CA ILE A 13 2.56 72.30 30.35
C ILE A 13 1.96 73.67 30.03
N LEU A 14 0.63 73.76 30.03
CA LEU A 14 -0.08 75.02 29.92
C LEU A 14 -0.54 75.48 31.30
N ILE A 15 -0.11 76.66 31.72
CA ILE A 15 -0.54 77.29 32.97
C ILE A 15 -1.55 78.37 32.64
N VAL A 16 -2.69 78.32 33.32
CA VAL A 16 -3.81 79.23 33.13
C VAL A 16 -4.13 79.84 34.49
N ASP A 17 -3.76 81.09 34.70
CA ASP A 17 -4.01 81.82 35.96
C ASP A 17 -4.08 83.33 35.64
N ASP A 18 -5.06 84.03 36.21
CA ASP A 18 -5.27 85.46 35.98
C ASP A 18 -4.29 86.35 36.77
N THR A 19 -3.58 85.77 37.75
CA THR A 19 -2.64 86.45 38.61
C THR A 19 -1.20 86.32 38.06
N PRO A 20 -0.55 87.43 37.65
CA PRO A 20 0.78 87.39 37.03
C PRO A 20 1.87 86.75 37.90
N ASP A 21 1.80 86.92 39.23
CA ASP A 21 2.77 86.37 40.17
C ASP A 21 2.73 84.83 40.19
N ASN A 22 1.53 84.24 40.09
CA ASN A 22 1.34 82.79 40.02
C ASN A 22 1.94 82.21 38.74
N LEU A 23 1.69 82.87 37.60
CA LEU A 23 2.26 82.49 36.31
C LEU A 23 3.78 82.57 36.34
N TYR A 24 4.36 83.66 36.87
CA TYR A 24 5.81 83.82 36.96
C TYR A 24 6.45 82.73 37.82
N LEU A 25 5.89 82.48 39.02
CA LEU A 25 6.39 81.48 39.95
C LEU A 25 6.34 80.07 39.35
N LEU A 26 5.16 79.62 38.91
CA LEU A 26 4.98 78.27 38.37
C LEU A 26 5.76 78.07 37.06
N SER A 27 5.81 79.10 36.19
CA SER A 27 6.58 79.03 34.95
C SER A 27 8.07 78.91 35.20
N ALA A 28 8.64 79.73 36.10
CA ALA A 28 10.06 79.68 36.42
C ALA A 28 10.45 78.31 36.98
N MET A 29 9.66 77.80 37.94
CA MET A 29 9.90 76.51 38.59
C MET A 29 9.80 75.33 37.62
N LEU A 30 8.77 75.28 36.78
CA LEU A 30 8.59 74.18 35.83
C LEU A 30 9.61 74.22 34.69
N THR A 31 9.99 75.42 34.23
CA THR A 31 11.04 75.57 33.22
C THR A 31 12.40 75.11 33.74
N GLU A 32 12.72 75.39 35.02
CA GLU A 32 13.95 74.90 35.67
C GLU A 32 14.01 73.37 35.74
N GLN A 33 12.85 72.70 35.87
CA GLN A 33 12.74 71.24 35.84
C GLN A 33 12.70 70.65 34.43
N GLY A 34 12.85 71.48 33.38
CA GLY A 34 12.91 71.05 31.99
C GLY A 34 11.55 70.87 31.31
N TYR A 35 10.45 71.39 31.86
CA TYR A 35 9.16 71.38 31.15
C TYR A 35 9.09 72.51 30.12
N ASN A 36 8.39 72.27 29.00
CA ASN A 36 8.08 73.32 28.04
C ASN A 36 6.79 74.06 28.46
N VAL A 37 6.94 75.18 29.14
CA VAL A 37 5.82 75.88 29.77
C VAL A 37 5.24 76.97 28.86
N ARG A 38 3.91 76.98 28.73
CA ARG A 38 3.15 78.06 28.11
C ARG A 38 2.20 78.66 29.14
N CYS A 39 2.05 79.97 29.15
CA CYS A 39 1.20 80.69 30.12
C CYS A 39 0.14 81.52 29.42
N VAL A 40 -1.07 81.51 29.96
CA VAL A 40 -2.18 82.34 29.51
C VAL A 40 -2.96 82.88 30.72
N ILE A 41 -3.53 84.08 30.57
CA ILE A 41 -4.16 84.82 31.69
C ILE A 41 -5.68 84.68 31.76
N ASN A 42 -6.31 83.98 30.81
CA ASN A 42 -7.76 83.83 30.77
C ASN A 42 -8.22 82.53 30.09
N GLY A 43 -9.42 82.09 30.44
CA GLY A 43 -9.99 80.83 29.97
C GLY A 43 -10.23 80.72 28.46
N SER A 44 -10.61 81.83 27.79
CA SER A 44 -10.83 81.83 26.34
C SER A 44 -9.54 81.55 25.56
N SER A 45 -8.43 82.17 25.99
CA SER A 45 -7.11 81.94 25.42
C SER A 45 -6.61 80.53 25.72
N ALA A 46 -6.89 80.00 26.92
CA ALA A 46 -6.52 78.63 27.30
C ALA A 46 -7.12 77.57 26.37
N ILE A 47 -8.41 77.69 26.04
CA ILE A 47 -9.08 76.75 25.13
C ILE A 47 -8.49 76.84 23.73
N MET A 48 -8.28 78.06 23.21
CA MET A 48 -7.72 78.27 21.88
C MET A 48 -6.32 77.67 21.75
N VAL A 49 -5.45 77.93 22.72
CA VAL A 49 -4.07 77.42 22.74
C VAL A 49 -4.05 75.90 22.88
N ALA A 50 -4.85 75.34 23.80
CA ALA A 50 -4.91 73.89 24.00
C ALA A 50 -5.47 73.13 22.79
N ILE A 51 -6.37 73.71 22.01
CA ILE A 51 -6.88 73.08 20.78
C ILE A 51 -5.84 73.18 19.66
N SER A 52 -5.24 74.35 19.47
CA SER A 52 -4.27 74.57 18.38
C SER A 52 -3.03 73.69 18.56
N ASP A 53 -2.50 73.66 19.78
CA ASP A 53 -1.27 72.94 20.13
C ASP A 53 -1.43 72.30 21.52
N PRO A 54 -1.98 71.07 21.58
CA PRO A 54 -2.30 70.37 22.82
C PRO A 54 -1.11 70.22 23.78
N PRO A 55 -1.18 70.74 25.03
CA PRO A 55 -0.20 70.43 26.05
C PRO A 55 -0.38 69.00 26.59
N ASP A 56 0.66 68.47 27.22
CA ASP A 56 0.62 67.19 27.94
C ASP A 56 -0.10 67.31 29.29
N LEU A 57 -0.19 68.53 29.85
CA LEU A 57 -0.88 68.82 31.11
C LEU A 57 -1.30 70.29 31.21
N ILE A 58 -2.43 70.55 31.85
CA ILE A 58 -2.93 71.90 32.10
C ILE A 58 -3.01 72.15 33.61
N LEU A 59 -2.35 73.21 34.08
CA LEU A 59 -2.58 73.80 35.39
C LEU A 59 -3.62 74.91 35.23
N LEU A 60 -4.75 74.80 35.91
CA LEU A 60 -5.91 75.66 35.64
C LEU A 60 -6.43 76.30 36.92
N ASP A 61 -6.31 77.62 37.03
CA ASP A 61 -6.94 78.35 38.11
C ASP A 61 -8.47 78.25 38.05
N ILE A 62 -9.08 78.12 39.22
CA ILE A 62 -10.54 78.00 39.36
C ILE A 62 -11.21 79.36 39.17
N ARG A 63 -10.65 80.43 39.74
CA ARG A 63 -11.31 81.73 39.90
C ARG A 63 -10.70 82.76 38.95
N MET A 64 -11.13 82.69 37.68
CA MET A 64 -10.70 83.64 36.65
C MET A 64 -11.83 84.58 36.19
N PRO A 65 -11.51 85.79 35.69
CA PRO A 65 -12.49 86.71 35.13
C PRO A 65 -13.15 86.12 33.87
N GLN A 66 -14.43 86.48 33.65
CA GLN A 66 -15.27 86.10 32.50
C GLN A 66 -15.64 84.61 32.39
N MET A 67 -14.72 83.69 32.65
CA MET A 67 -14.94 82.25 32.55
C MET A 67 -14.21 81.52 33.67
N SER A 68 -14.94 80.75 34.47
CA SER A 68 -14.34 79.98 35.56
C SER A 68 -13.46 78.85 35.02
N GLY A 69 -12.50 78.38 35.83
CA GLY A 69 -11.72 77.19 35.50
C GLY A 69 -12.59 75.96 35.22
N TYR A 70 -13.72 75.82 35.92
CA TYR A 70 -14.65 74.71 35.68
C TYR A 70 -15.25 74.74 34.27
N ASP A 71 -15.66 75.92 33.80
CA ASP A 71 -16.20 76.11 32.45
C ASP A 71 -15.16 75.81 31.38
N VAL A 72 -13.90 76.21 31.63
CA VAL A 72 -12.77 75.91 30.75
C VAL A 72 -12.52 74.40 30.69
N CYS A 73 -12.42 73.73 31.84
CA CYS A 73 -12.22 72.28 31.90
C CYS A 73 -13.34 71.53 31.18
N LYS A 74 -14.60 71.89 31.41
CA LYS A 74 -15.74 71.26 30.74
C LYS A 74 -15.67 71.37 29.21
N LYS A 75 -15.24 72.54 28.69
CA LYS A 75 -15.03 72.75 27.25
C LYS A 75 -13.84 71.99 26.69
N LEU A 76 -12.76 71.87 27.46
CA LEU A 76 -11.62 71.04 27.07
C LEU A 76 -11.99 69.55 27.03
N LYS A 77 -12.81 69.09 27.99
CA LYS A 77 -13.27 67.71 28.10
C LYS A 77 -14.31 67.30 27.06
N SER A 78 -15.06 68.25 26.50
CA SER A 78 -16.01 67.96 25.41
C SER A 78 -15.34 67.85 24.03
N SER A 79 -14.16 68.43 23.83
CA SER A 79 -13.43 68.41 22.55
C SER A 79 -12.64 67.10 22.36
N GLU A 80 -12.71 66.49 21.19
CA GLU A 80 -11.98 65.25 20.86
C GLU A 80 -10.46 65.41 20.94
N ARG A 81 -9.96 66.61 20.62
CA ARG A 81 -8.52 66.89 20.59
C ARG A 81 -7.92 67.16 21.97
N THR A 82 -8.75 67.52 22.96
CA THR A 82 -8.29 67.97 24.28
C THR A 82 -8.86 67.17 25.45
N ARG A 83 -9.82 66.26 25.21
CA ARG A 83 -10.51 65.52 26.28
C ARG A 83 -9.60 64.70 27.17
N ASP A 84 -8.54 64.14 26.58
CA ASP A 84 -7.62 63.27 27.30
C ASP A 84 -6.52 64.07 28.03
N ILE A 85 -6.38 65.37 27.79
CA ILE A 85 -5.37 66.20 28.45
C ILE A 85 -5.68 66.29 29.95
N PRO A 86 -4.75 65.93 30.84
CA PRO A 86 -4.97 66.05 32.26
C PRO A 86 -5.04 67.50 32.71
N VAL A 87 -6.04 67.82 33.53
CA VAL A 87 -6.24 69.15 34.11
C VAL A 87 -6.05 69.03 35.63
N ILE A 88 -5.11 69.80 36.16
CA ILE A 88 -4.89 69.98 37.60
C ILE A 88 -5.37 71.39 37.97
N PHE A 89 -6.35 71.47 38.86
CA PHE A 89 -6.90 72.76 39.28
C PHE A 89 -6.02 73.48 40.30
N LEU A 90 -5.93 74.80 40.23
CA LEU A 90 -5.27 75.65 41.23
C LEU A 90 -6.37 76.30 42.09
N SER A 91 -6.39 76.03 43.40
CA SER A 91 -7.48 76.41 44.31
C SER A 91 -6.98 77.25 45.48
N ALA A 92 -7.75 78.24 45.94
CA ALA A 92 -7.50 78.92 47.20
C ALA A 92 -8.00 78.06 48.38
N SER A 93 -7.16 77.80 49.37
CA SER A 93 -7.43 76.87 50.48
C SER A 93 -8.78 77.09 51.20
N ASN A 94 -9.49 75.98 51.46
CA ASN A 94 -10.58 75.75 52.44
C ASN A 94 -12.07 75.60 52.02
N GLU A 95 -12.44 75.42 50.76
CA GLU A 95 -13.81 74.99 50.41
C GLU A 95 -13.86 73.54 49.91
N VAL A 96 -14.48 72.64 50.69
CA VAL A 96 -14.73 71.23 50.29
C VAL A 96 -15.52 71.16 48.98
N PHE A 97 -16.34 72.18 48.71
CA PHE A 97 -17.15 72.33 47.51
C PHE A 97 -16.30 72.42 46.22
N ASP A 98 -15.16 73.12 46.27
CA ASP A 98 -14.30 73.32 45.10
C ASP A 98 -13.64 72.01 44.63
N LYS A 99 -13.38 71.08 45.55
CA LYS A 99 -12.75 69.79 45.21
C LYS A 99 -13.73 68.84 44.53
N ILE A 100 -14.97 68.78 45.01
CA ILE A 100 -16.00 67.91 44.43
C ILE A 100 -16.32 68.37 43.00
N GLN A 101 -16.53 69.68 42.83
CA GLN A 101 -16.85 70.26 41.54
C GLN A 101 -15.70 70.12 40.52
N ALA A 102 -14.44 70.23 40.96
CA ALA A 102 -13.27 70.01 40.11
C ALA A 102 -13.23 68.62 39.46
N PHE A 103 -13.55 67.56 40.21
CA PHE A 103 -13.60 66.20 39.67
C PHE A 103 -14.85 65.97 38.80
N GLU A 104 -16.00 66.55 39.16
CA GLU A 104 -17.25 66.42 38.37
C GLU A 104 -17.13 66.98 36.96
N VAL A 105 -16.37 68.06 36.75
CA VAL A 105 -16.13 68.65 35.42
C VAL A 105 -14.97 68.00 34.66
N GLY A 106 -14.39 66.91 35.19
CA GLY A 106 -13.35 66.12 34.56
C GLY A 106 -11.90 66.52 34.89
N GLY A 107 -11.69 67.32 35.94
CA GLY A 107 -10.37 67.52 36.53
C GLY A 107 -9.83 66.22 37.13
N LEU A 108 -8.51 66.06 37.10
CA LEU A 108 -7.85 64.83 37.58
C LEU A 108 -7.10 65.04 38.90
N ASP A 109 -6.77 66.28 39.24
CA ASP A 109 -6.16 66.62 40.52
C ASP A 109 -6.37 68.11 40.85
N TYR A 110 -5.92 68.54 42.02
CA TYR A 110 -5.87 69.95 42.41
C TYR A 110 -4.62 70.25 43.24
N ILE A 111 -4.20 71.51 43.23
CA ILE A 111 -3.10 72.06 44.02
C ILE A 111 -3.64 73.29 44.77
N THR A 112 -3.31 73.40 46.05
CA THR A 112 -3.79 74.48 46.90
C THR A 112 -2.81 75.65 46.94
N LYS A 113 -3.32 76.90 46.92
CA LYS A 113 -2.56 78.15 47.08
C LYS A 113 -2.40 78.48 48.59
N PRO A 114 -1.24 78.97 49.05
CA PRO A 114 -0.01 79.27 48.28
C PRO A 114 0.72 77.99 47.86
N PHE A 115 1.36 78.01 46.69
CA PHE A 115 1.95 76.81 46.08
C PHE A 115 3.20 76.31 46.81
N GLU A 116 3.22 75.03 47.17
CA GLU A 116 4.45 74.34 47.56
C GLU A 116 5.12 73.68 46.35
N ILE A 117 6.38 74.04 46.08
CA ILE A 117 7.15 73.59 44.92
C ILE A 117 7.14 72.07 44.76
N ARG A 118 7.40 71.35 45.85
CA ARG A 118 7.48 69.88 45.84
C ARG A 118 6.12 69.25 45.55
N GLU A 119 5.04 69.80 46.08
CA GLU A 119 3.69 69.30 45.83
C GLU A 119 3.33 69.42 44.35
N VAL A 120 3.51 70.62 43.77
CA VAL A 120 3.24 70.89 42.35
C VAL A 120 3.96 69.89 41.44
N LEU A 121 5.26 69.68 41.67
CA LEU A 121 6.08 68.79 40.85
C LEU A 121 5.67 67.32 40.98
N VAL A 122 5.36 66.84 42.18
CA VAL A 122 4.91 65.45 42.39
C VAL A 122 3.57 65.21 41.69
N ARG A 123 2.64 66.15 41.79
CA ARG A 123 1.30 66.05 41.16
C ARG A 123 1.40 66.00 39.64
N ILE A 124 2.20 66.88 39.04
CA ILE A 124 2.46 66.90 37.60
C ILE A 124 3.12 65.60 37.15
N LYS A 125 4.19 65.17 37.82
CA LYS A 125 4.93 63.95 37.46
C LYS A 125 4.04 62.71 37.52
N ASN A 126 3.23 62.55 38.57
CA ASN A 126 2.30 61.43 38.68
C ASN A 126 1.32 61.40 37.50
N GLN A 127 0.80 62.56 37.13
CA GLN A 127 -0.22 62.64 36.10
C GLN A 127 0.34 62.42 34.69
N LEU A 128 1.56 62.88 34.41
CA LEU A 128 2.28 62.59 33.17
C LEU A 128 2.66 61.10 33.08
N ASN A 129 3.16 60.50 34.16
CA ASN A 129 3.48 59.06 34.20
C ASN A 129 2.23 58.18 33.95
N LEU A 130 1.07 58.57 34.51
CA LEU A 130 -0.19 57.87 34.29
C LEU A 130 -0.67 57.97 32.83
N GLN A 131 -0.48 59.12 32.18
CA GLN A 131 -0.76 59.28 30.74
C GLN A 131 0.14 58.39 29.90
N GLU A 132 1.44 58.39 30.18
CA GLU A 132 2.42 57.58 29.46
C GLU A 132 2.12 56.08 29.60
N ALA A 133 1.86 55.60 30.82
CA ALA A 133 1.49 54.21 31.08
C ALA A 133 0.22 53.79 30.32
N LYS A 134 -0.81 54.65 30.28
CA LYS A 134 -2.05 54.38 29.51
C LYS A 134 -1.78 54.25 28.02
N LEU A 135 -0.95 55.12 27.45
CA LEU A 135 -0.58 55.06 26.04
C LEU A 135 0.22 53.78 25.72
N GLN A 136 1.15 53.40 26.60
CA GLN A 136 1.92 52.17 26.46
C GLN A 136 1.00 50.93 26.53
N ILE A 137 0.07 50.86 27.48
CA ILE A 137 -0.91 49.77 27.57
C ILE A 137 -1.73 49.67 26.29
N LYS A 138 -2.24 50.80 25.77
CA LYS A 138 -3.01 50.80 24.53
C LYS A 138 -2.20 50.26 23.36
N LYS A 139 -0.94 50.68 23.23
CA LYS A 139 -0.02 50.19 22.19
C LYS A 139 0.23 48.68 22.32
N PHE A 140 0.54 48.20 23.52
CA PHE A 140 0.77 46.77 23.76
C PHE A 140 -0.49 45.94 23.52
N ASN A 141 -1.68 46.41 23.91
CA ASN A 141 -2.93 45.71 23.66
C ASN A 141 -3.17 45.54 22.15
N THR A 142 -2.97 46.59 21.34
CA THR A 142 -3.12 46.48 19.89
C THR A 142 -2.10 45.51 19.27
N GLU A 143 -0.84 45.54 19.73
CA GLU A 143 0.19 44.59 19.27
C GLU A 143 -0.13 43.14 19.66
N LEU A 144 -0.65 42.94 20.88
CA LEU A 144 -1.07 41.63 21.38
C LEU A 144 -2.27 41.09 20.60
N GLU A 145 -3.29 41.92 20.35
CA GLU A 145 -4.47 41.55 19.54
C GLU A 145 -4.06 41.09 18.14
N GLN A 146 -3.11 41.80 17.51
CA GLN A 146 -2.61 41.43 16.21
C GLN A 146 -1.83 40.10 16.24
N ARG A 147 -0.94 39.91 17.22
CA ARG A 147 -0.21 38.64 17.39
C ARG A 147 -1.13 37.47 17.67
N VAL A 148 -2.18 37.66 18.50
CA VAL A 148 -3.17 36.61 18.78
C VAL A 148 -3.87 36.21 17.49
N LYS A 149 -4.34 37.19 16.70
CA LYS A 149 -4.99 36.93 15.41
C LYS A 149 -4.10 36.12 14.46
N GLU A 150 -2.85 36.56 14.26
CA GLU A 150 -1.88 35.87 13.39
C GLU A 150 -1.64 34.42 13.87
N ARG A 151 -1.48 34.22 15.18
CA ARG A 151 -1.28 32.87 15.76
C ARG A 151 -2.52 31.98 15.64
N THR A 152 -3.73 32.54 15.78
CA THR A 152 -4.96 31.77 15.63
C THR A 152 -5.12 31.29 14.18
N GLU A 153 -4.87 32.14 13.19
CA GLU A 153 -4.91 31.77 11.77
C GLU A 153 -3.85 30.69 11.43
N GLU A 154 -2.63 30.82 11.95
CA GLU A 154 -1.59 29.79 11.80
C GLU A 154 -2.01 28.44 12.39
N LEU A 155 -2.62 28.46 13.59
CA LEU A 155 -3.05 27.25 14.29
C LEU A 155 -4.20 26.56 13.56
N GLU A 156 -5.16 27.32 13.03
CA GLU A 156 -6.26 26.78 12.23
C GLU A 156 -5.75 26.09 10.96
N LEU A 157 -4.83 26.73 10.23
CA LEU A 157 -4.21 26.13 9.04
C LEU A 157 -3.39 24.87 9.38
N ALA A 158 -2.66 24.88 10.48
CA ALA A 158 -1.91 23.72 10.96
C ALA A 158 -2.84 22.56 11.33
N ASN A 159 -3.94 22.83 12.03
CA ASN A 159 -4.93 21.82 12.39
C ASN A 159 -5.61 21.23 11.16
N LEU A 160 -5.99 22.05 10.17
CA LEU A 160 -6.56 21.56 8.91
C LEU A 160 -5.58 20.63 8.18
N ARG A 161 -4.29 20.97 8.15
CA ARG A 161 -3.26 20.09 7.57
C ARG A 161 -3.10 18.79 8.33
N LEU A 162 -3.12 18.82 9.67
CA LEU A 162 -3.05 17.61 10.48
C LEU A 162 -4.25 16.69 10.23
N LEU A 163 -5.47 17.24 10.16
CA LEU A 163 -6.68 16.47 9.83
C LEU A 163 -6.61 15.86 8.43
N TYR A 164 -6.09 16.62 7.45
CA TYR A 164 -5.90 16.11 6.09
C TYR A 164 -4.88 14.97 6.06
N MET A 165 -3.72 15.13 6.71
CA MET A 165 -2.68 14.09 6.78
C MET A 165 -3.13 12.83 7.54
N ALA A 166 -4.03 12.97 8.52
CA ALA A 166 -4.58 11.83 9.24
C ALA A 166 -5.50 10.97 8.37
N SER A 167 -6.11 11.55 7.34
CA SER A 167 -7.12 10.91 6.48
C SER A 167 -6.67 10.64 5.04
N HIS A 168 -5.51 11.16 4.62
CA HIS A 168 -5.02 11.06 3.25
C HIS A 168 -3.58 10.51 3.18
N ASP A 169 -3.29 9.77 2.12
CA ASP A 169 -1.97 9.26 1.79
C ASP A 169 -1.07 10.40 1.28
N ALA A 170 0.09 10.57 1.91
CA ALA A 170 1.00 11.68 1.61
C ALA A 170 1.62 11.61 0.21
N LEU A 171 1.71 10.41 -0.40
CA LEU A 171 2.33 10.24 -1.71
C LEU A 171 1.35 10.55 -2.85
N THR A 172 0.15 9.97 -2.79
CA THR A 172 -0.84 10.03 -3.88
C THR A 172 -1.87 11.13 -3.68
N GLY A 173 -2.08 11.61 -2.44
CA GLY A 173 -3.13 12.54 -2.07
C GLY A 173 -4.54 11.93 -2.03
N LEU A 174 -4.66 10.61 -2.26
CA LEU A 174 -5.90 9.88 -2.08
C LEU A 174 -6.23 9.71 -0.58
N PRO A 175 -7.49 9.46 -0.21
CA PRO A 175 -7.82 8.92 1.09
C PRO A 175 -6.92 7.74 1.48
N ASN A 176 -6.56 7.65 2.75
CA ASN A 176 -5.77 6.56 3.30
C ASN A 176 -6.67 5.44 3.85
N ARG A 177 -6.03 4.38 4.36
CA ARG A 177 -6.71 3.27 5.03
C ARG A 177 -7.65 3.70 6.16
N VAL A 178 -7.27 4.68 6.98
CA VAL A 178 -8.10 5.13 8.11
C VAL A 178 -9.41 5.72 7.61
N PHE A 179 -9.35 6.65 6.64
CA PHE A 179 -10.54 7.24 6.05
C PHE A 179 -11.42 6.19 5.36
N PHE A 180 -10.80 5.27 4.59
CA PHE A 180 -11.54 4.21 3.92
C PHE A 180 -12.31 3.32 4.90
N MET A 181 -11.69 2.95 6.03
CA MET A 181 -12.33 2.16 7.09
C MET A 181 -13.52 2.89 7.72
N GLU A 182 -13.39 4.19 7.98
CA GLU A 182 -14.48 5.01 8.53
C GLU A 182 -15.68 5.08 7.58
N GLN A 183 -15.43 5.26 6.27
CA GLN A 183 -16.49 5.25 5.26
C GLN A 183 -17.15 3.87 5.14
N LEU A 184 -16.35 2.81 5.07
CA LEU A 184 -16.85 1.44 4.98
C LEU A 184 -17.70 1.06 6.21
N MET A 185 -17.27 1.47 7.41
CA MET A 185 -18.05 1.27 8.64
C MET A 185 -19.40 2.00 8.58
N THR A 186 -19.43 3.22 8.05
CA THR A 186 -20.65 4.01 7.89
C THR A 186 -21.62 3.34 6.91
N VAL A 187 -21.13 2.87 5.76
CA VAL A 187 -21.93 2.19 4.74
C VAL A 187 -22.45 0.84 5.23
N LEU A 188 -21.63 0.08 5.96
CA LEU A 188 -22.04 -1.18 6.55
C LEU A 188 -23.13 -0.98 7.61
N ALA A 189 -22.97 -0.01 8.50
CA ALA A 189 -23.98 0.33 9.50
C ALA A 189 -25.32 0.73 8.85
N TYR A 190 -25.28 1.49 7.75
CA TYR A 190 -26.49 1.83 6.99
C TYR A 190 -27.17 0.59 6.41
N THR A 191 -26.40 -0.36 5.87
CA THR A 191 -26.91 -1.61 5.27
C THR A 191 -27.64 -2.49 6.28
N HIS A 192 -27.23 -2.51 7.55
CA HIS A 192 -27.98 -3.19 8.62
C HIS A 192 -29.34 -2.56 8.91
N THR A 193 -29.50 -1.25 8.68
CA THR A 193 -30.78 -0.55 8.86
C THR A 193 -31.67 -0.57 7.62
N CYS A 194 -31.08 -0.67 6.42
CA CYS A 194 -31.77 -0.69 5.15
C CYS A 194 -31.28 -1.87 4.29
N SER A 195 -31.93 -3.02 4.47
CA SER A 195 -31.51 -4.30 3.87
C SER A 195 -31.55 -4.34 2.34
N SER A 196 -32.20 -3.36 1.70
CA SER A 196 -32.25 -3.24 0.24
C SER A 196 -31.07 -2.46 -0.36
N SER A 197 -30.27 -1.77 0.46
CA SER A 197 -29.09 -1.05 -0.01
C SER A 197 -27.93 -2.02 -0.21
N GLN A 198 -27.35 -2.05 -1.40
CA GLN A 198 -26.14 -2.82 -1.69
C GLN A 198 -24.95 -1.89 -1.89
N PHE A 199 -23.76 -2.41 -1.62
CA PHE A 199 -22.49 -1.73 -1.86
C PHE A 199 -21.44 -2.78 -2.25
N ALA A 200 -20.33 -2.36 -2.82
CA ALA A 200 -19.21 -3.26 -3.13
C ALA A 200 -17.88 -2.67 -2.69
N VAL A 201 -16.95 -3.57 -2.36
CA VAL A 201 -15.55 -3.25 -2.10
C VAL A 201 -14.71 -3.90 -3.19
N LEU A 202 -13.91 -3.09 -3.88
CA LEU A 202 -12.84 -3.55 -4.76
C LEU A 202 -11.52 -3.40 -4.02
N PHE A 203 -10.71 -4.45 -4.02
CA PHE A 203 -9.33 -4.45 -3.53
C PHE A 203 -8.41 -4.71 -4.73
N LEU A 204 -7.48 -3.78 -4.98
CA LEU A 204 -6.64 -3.76 -6.17
C LEU A 204 -5.18 -3.83 -5.75
N ASP A 205 -4.39 -4.61 -6.47
CA ASP A 205 -2.94 -4.66 -6.32
C ASP A 205 -2.29 -4.53 -7.69
N CYS A 206 -1.19 -3.78 -7.74
CA CYS A 206 -0.46 -3.54 -8.98
C CYS A 206 0.51 -4.70 -9.25
N ASP A 207 0.21 -5.50 -10.27
CA ASP A 207 0.95 -6.72 -10.56
C ASP A 207 2.44 -6.41 -10.84
N ASP A 208 3.33 -7.15 -10.19
CA ASP A 208 4.78 -7.06 -10.37
C ASP A 208 5.39 -5.66 -10.08
N PHE A 209 4.72 -4.82 -9.28
CA PHE A 209 5.24 -3.51 -8.86
C PHE A 209 6.62 -3.60 -8.23
N LYS A 210 6.90 -4.66 -7.48
CA LYS A 210 8.23 -4.92 -6.91
C LYS A 210 9.33 -4.99 -7.97
N VAL A 211 9.06 -5.57 -9.14
CA VAL A 211 10.02 -5.65 -10.26
C VAL A 211 10.37 -4.25 -10.75
N VAL A 212 9.41 -3.32 -10.78
CA VAL A 212 9.65 -1.92 -11.13
C VAL A 212 10.57 -1.26 -10.10
N ASN A 213 10.32 -1.46 -8.80
CA ASN A 213 11.17 -0.93 -7.74
C ASN A 213 12.60 -1.49 -7.80
N ASP A 214 12.72 -2.81 -7.98
CA ASP A 214 14.02 -3.50 -8.01
C ASP A 214 14.83 -3.12 -9.27
N SER A 215 14.15 -2.79 -10.39
CA SER A 215 14.80 -2.48 -11.67
C SER A 215 15.07 -0.98 -11.88
N LEU A 216 14.14 -0.10 -11.49
CA LEU A 216 14.19 1.34 -11.76
C LEU A 216 14.35 2.20 -10.49
N GLY A 217 14.31 1.58 -9.31
CA GLY A 217 14.44 2.23 -8.01
C GLY A 217 13.12 2.79 -7.46
N HIS A 218 13.11 3.01 -6.15
CA HIS A 218 11.91 3.46 -5.42
C HIS A 218 11.33 4.80 -5.89
N LEU A 219 12.16 5.72 -6.38
CA LEU A 219 11.68 7.01 -6.90
C LEU A 219 10.81 6.83 -8.15
N ALA A 220 11.14 5.85 -9.01
CA ALA A 220 10.32 5.51 -10.18
C ALA A 220 9.01 4.83 -9.73
N GLY A 221 9.08 3.94 -8.73
CA GLY A 221 7.90 3.34 -8.11
C GLY A 221 6.94 4.39 -7.53
N ASP A 222 7.45 5.38 -6.81
CA ASP A 222 6.65 6.49 -6.26
C ASP A 222 5.94 7.29 -7.35
N GLN A 223 6.62 7.54 -8.47
CA GLN A 223 6.02 8.23 -9.62
C GLN A 223 4.95 7.37 -10.30
N LEU A 224 5.21 6.07 -10.41
CA LEU A 224 4.23 5.12 -10.93
C LEU A 224 2.97 5.11 -10.08
N LEU A 225 3.10 5.02 -8.75
CA LEU A 225 1.95 5.05 -7.84
C LEU A 225 1.13 6.35 -7.95
N LYS A 226 1.79 7.51 -8.09
CA LYS A 226 1.11 8.78 -8.37
C LYS A 226 0.36 8.76 -9.70
N ALA A 227 0.94 8.15 -10.73
CA ALA A 227 0.32 8.06 -12.05
C ALA A 227 -0.85 7.06 -12.06
N VAL A 228 -0.72 5.93 -11.38
CA VAL A 228 -1.78 4.95 -11.15
C VAL A 228 -2.95 5.60 -10.40
N ALA A 229 -2.67 6.29 -9.28
CA ALA A 229 -3.68 7.01 -8.51
C ALA A 229 -4.49 7.99 -9.38
N ARG A 230 -3.81 8.82 -10.18
CA ARG A 230 -4.48 9.75 -11.11
C ARG A 230 -5.33 9.03 -12.15
N ARG A 231 -4.83 7.92 -12.70
CA ARG A 231 -5.57 7.15 -13.72
C ARG A 231 -6.80 6.48 -13.11
N LEU A 232 -6.69 5.92 -11.91
CA LEU A 232 -7.81 5.38 -11.15
C LEU A 232 -8.85 6.46 -10.84
N SER A 233 -8.44 7.64 -10.36
CA SER A 233 -9.36 8.76 -10.10
C SER A 233 -10.17 9.17 -11.33
N ASN A 234 -9.60 9.06 -12.54
CA ASN A 234 -10.31 9.36 -13.78
C ASN A 234 -11.29 8.25 -14.22
N CYS A 235 -11.14 7.03 -13.70
CA CYS A 235 -12.04 5.91 -14.00
C CYS A 235 -13.22 5.82 -13.04
N ILE A 236 -13.09 6.41 -11.85
CA ILE A 236 -14.00 6.20 -10.72
C ILE A 236 -14.98 7.36 -10.62
N ASN A 237 -16.26 7.03 -10.39
CA ASN A 237 -17.31 8.02 -10.16
C ASN A 237 -16.98 8.84 -8.89
N PRO A 238 -17.14 10.18 -8.89
CA PRO A 238 -16.93 11.01 -7.71
C PRO A 238 -17.76 10.61 -6.47
N ASN A 239 -18.85 9.86 -6.65
CA ASN A 239 -19.67 9.33 -5.56
C ASN A 239 -19.09 8.06 -4.90
N TYR A 240 -18.02 7.48 -5.45
CA TYR A 240 -17.33 6.34 -4.88
C TYR A 240 -16.06 6.79 -4.16
N THR A 241 -15.67 6.04 -3.13
CA THR A 241 -14.45 6.34 -2.37
C THR A 241 -13.29 5.51 -2.92
N LEU A 242 -12.35 6.16 -3.61
CA LEU A 242 -11.04 5.60 -3.95
C LEU A 242 -10.04 5.92 -2.83
N ALA A 243 -9.32 4.92 -2.35
CA ALA A 243 -8.26 5.08 -1.36
C ALA A 243 -6.99 4.33 -1.77
N ARG A 244 -5.85 4.78 -1.26
CA ARG A 244 -4.61 3.97 -1.24
C ARG A 244 -4.50 3.30 0.11
N PHE A 245 -4.49 1.97 0.12
CA PHE A 245 -4.60 1.20 1.35
C PHE A 245 -3.23 1.05 2.01
N GLU A 246 -2.27 0.44 1.30
CA GLU A 246 -0.87 0.31 1.69
C GLU A 246 -0.03 0.00 0.45
N GLY A 247 1.28 0.29 0.43
CA GLY A 247 2.17 -0.12 -0.66
C GLY A 247 1.65 0.22 -2.07
N ASP A 248 1.46 -0.81 -2.89
CA ASP A 248 0.90 -0.80 -4.24
C ASP A 248 -0.59 -1.23 -4.30
N GLU A 249 -1.24 -1.26 -3.14
CA GLU A 249 -2.64 -1.64 -2.97
C GLU A 249 -3.56 -0.41 -2.93
N PHE A 250 -4.67 -0.51 -3.66
CA PHE A 250 -5.73 0.50 -3.72
C PHE A 250 -7.07 -0.15 -3.40
N THR A 251 -8.00 0.62 -2.84
CA THR A 251 -9.36 0.17 -2.58
C THR A 251 -10.39 1.12 -3.17
N VAL A 252 -11.51 0.57 -3.62
CA VAL A 252 -12.67 1.34 -4.09
C VAL A 252 -13.91 0.87 -3.37
N LEU A 253 -14.63 1.80 -2.75
CA LEU A 253 -15.94 1.56 -2.14
C LEU A 253 -17.02 2.14 -3.04
N LEU A 254 -17.85 1.27 -3.60
CA LEU A 254 -19.00 1.62 -4.41
C LEU A 254 -20.24 1.61 -3.51
N GLU A 255 -20.82 2.77 -3.27
CA GLU A 255 -22.03 2.92 -2.47
C GLU A 255 -23.28 2.87 -3.35
N LYS A 256 -24.35 2.25 -2.83
CA LYS A 256 -25.70 2.25 -3.44
C LYS A 256 -25.72 1.68 -4.87
N ILE A 257 -25.09 0.54 -5.07
CA ILE A 257 -25.15 -0.21 -6.32
C ILE A 257 -26.46 -1.01 -6.41
N GLU A 258 -26.93 -1.26 -7.62
CA GLU A 258 -28.12 -2.08 -7.89
C GLU A 258 -27.75 -3.56 -8.11
N SER A 259 -26.55 -3.83 -8.62
CA SER A 259 -26.08 -5.19 -8.88
C SER A 259 -24.56 -5.32 -8.82
N VAL A 260 -24.09 -6.58 -8.78
CA VAL A 260 -22.66 -6.92 -8.92
C VAL A 260 -22.08 -6.51 -10.27
N ASP A 261 -22.93 -6.39 -11.29
CA ASP A 261 -22.47 -6.08 -12.65
C ASP A 261 -21.81 -4.69 -12.69
N GLU A 262 -22.33 -3.72 -11.93
CA GLU A 262 -21.70 -2.39 -11.78
C GLU A 262 -20.27 -2.47 -11.24
N ALA A 263 -20.06 -3.31 -10.21
CA ALA A 263 -18.74 -3.51 -9.62
C ALA A 263 -17.79 -4.21 -10.61
N THR A 264 -18.27 -5.20 -11.36
CA THR A 264 -17.47 -5.88 -12.38
C THR A 264 -17.14 -4.99 -13.58
N GLN A 265 -18.09 -4.16 -14.05
CA GLN A 265 -17.86 -3.19 -15.13
C GLN A 265 -16.82 -2.13 -14.72
N LEU A 266 -16.84 -1.67 -13.47
CA LEU A 266 -15.81 -0.78 -12.96
C LEU A 266 -14.44 -1.47 -12.93
N ALA A 267 -14.38 -2.72 -12.49
CA ALA A 267 -13.14 -3.50 -12.48
C ALA A 267 -12.56 -3.70 -13.89
N GLU A 268 -13.39 -4.00 -14.89
CA GLU A 268 -12.99 -4.08 -16.29
C GLU A 268 -12.48 -2.73 -16.82
N THR A 269 -13.18 -1.64 -16.50
CA THR A 269 -12.78 -0.28 -16.88
C THR A 269 -11.41 0.08 -16.30
N ILE A 270 -11.19 -0.23 -15.02
CA ILE A 270 -9.91 -0.01 -14.34
C ILE A 270 -8.79 -0.83 -15.01
N GLN A 271 -9.03 -2.11 -15.29
CA GLN A 271 -8.05 -2.97 -15.96
C GLN A 271 -7.64 -2.41 -17.32
N GLN A 272 -8.62 -2.09 -18.17
CA GLN A 272 -8.37 -1.53 -19.50
C GLN A 272 -7.60 -0.19 -19.43
N ALA A 273 -7.89 0.63 -18.42
CA ALA A 273 -7.18 1.88 -18.22
C ALA A 273 -5.72 1.64 -17.82
N LEU A 274 -5.45 0.68 -16.94
CA LEU A 274 -4.10 0.39 -16.45
C LEU A 274 -3.23 -0.35 -17.47
N THR A 275 -3.80 -1.09 -18.43
CA THR A 275 -3.04 -1.71 -19.55
C THR A 275 -2.27 -0.68 -20.40
N LYS A 276 -2.70 0.58 -20.42
CA LYS A 276 -1.99 1.64 -21.15
C LYS A 276 -0.63 1.93 -20.50
N PRO A 277 0.41 2.24 -21.29
CA PRO A 277 1.73 2.54 -20.74
C PRO A 277 1.74 3.75 -19.80
N PHE A 278 2.66 3.74 -18.84
CA PHE A 278 2.99 4.86 -17.96
C PHE A 278 4.34 5.45 -18.37
N LEU A 279 4.35 6.73 -18.72
CA LEU A 279 5.58 7.44 -19.05
C LEU A 279 6.23 7.96 -17.76
N LEU A 280 7.32 7.34 -17.34
CA LEU A 280 8.11 7.69 -16.16
C LEU A 280 9.47 8.23 -16.63
N HIS A 281 9.62 9.55 -16.69
CA HIS A 281 10.79 10.22 -17.29
C HIS A 281 11.08 9.72 -18.73
N GLU A 282 12.16 8.95 -18.92
CA GLU A 282 12.58 8.38 -20.22
C GLU A 282 12.12 6.93 -20.45
N HIS A 283 11.40 6.34 -19.49
CA HIS A 283 10.96 4.94 -19.57
C HIS A 283 9.45 4.81 -19.74
N GLU A 284 9.07 3.85 -20.58
CA GLU A 284 7.70 3.42 -20.73
C GLU A 284 7.48 2.15 -19.90
N VAL A 285 6.62 2.22 -18.89
CA VAL A 285 6.35 1.12 -17.96
C VAL A 285 4.93 0.60 -18.16
N PHE A 286 4.80 -0.71 -18.30
CA PHE A 286 3.52 -1.41 -18.38
C PHE A 286 3.27 -2.10 -17.04
N ILE A 287 2.12 -1.86 -16.45
CA ILE A 287 1.69 -2.52 -15.22
C ILE A 287 0.24 -2.94 -15.35
N ASN A 288 -0.07 -4.13 -14.84
CA ASN A 288 -1.43 -4.64 -14.76
C ASN A 288 -1.94 -4.54 -13.31
N THR A 289 -3.20 -4.87 -13.11
CA THR A 289 -3.76 -4.99 -11.76
C THR A 289 -4.57 -6.26 -11.62
N SER A 290 -4.43 -6.89 -10.45
CA SER A 290 -5.33 -7.94 -9.99
C SER A 290 -6.34 -7.34 -9.04
N ILE A 291 -7.63 -7.65 -9.23
CA ILE A 291 -8.74 -7.03 -8.50
C ILE A 291 -9.60 -8.10 -7.81
N GLY A 292 -9.86 -7.92 -6.52
CA GLY A 292 -10.85 -8.69 -5.78
C GLY A 292 -12.11 -7.87 -5.52
N ILE A 293 -13.28 -8.46 -5.72
CA ILE A 293 -14.58 -7.78 -5.59
C ILE A 293 -15.39 -8.50 -4.51
N VAL A 294 -15.91 -7.78 -3.53
CA VAL A 294 -16.88 -8.31 -2.56
C VAL A 294 -18.14 -7.46 -2.58
N LEU A 295 -19.30 -8.12 -2.61
CA LEU A 295 -20.58 -7.48 -2.35
C LEU A 295 -20.82 -7.37 -0.85
N GLY A 296 -21.03 -6.15 -0.40
CA GLY A 296 -21.51 -5.85 0.94
C GLY A 296 -22.95 -6.31 1.13
N ASN A 297 -23.21 -6.95 2.27
CA ASN A 297 -24.54 -7.37 2.69
C ASN A 297 -24.63 -7.36 4.22
N SER A 298 -25.81 -7.66 4.76
CA SER A 298 -26.08 -7.66 6.19
C SER A 298 -25.43 -8.81 6.97
N ASP A 299 -24.82 -9.82 6.32
CA ASP A 299 -24.12 -10.91 7.00
C ASP A 299 -22.74 -10.47 7.52
N TYR A 300 -22.20 -9.36 7.01
CA TYR A 300 -20.94 -8.80 7.49
C TYR A 300 -21.18 -7.95 8.73
N GLU A 301 -20.54 -8.28 9.85
CA GLU A 301 -20.62 -7.49 11.09
C GLU A 301 -19.48 -6.46 11.21
N GLN A 302 -18.38 -6.68 10.49
CA GLN A 302 -17.14 -5.91 10.61
C GLN A 302 -16.55 -5.58 9.23
N PRO A 303 -16.13 -4.32 8.98
CA PRO A 303 -15.45 -3.90 7.75
C PRO A 303 -14.21 -4.75 7.41
N GLU A 304 -13.50 -5.23 8.42
CA GLU A 304 -12.29 -6.05 8.29
C GLU A 304 -12.58 -7.37 7.57
N TYR A 305 -13.76 -7.96 7.76
CA TYR A 305 -14.16 -9.20 7.09
C TYR A 305 -14.40 -8.98 5.59
N LEU A 306 -14.99 -7.84 5.21
CA LEU A 306 -15.17 -7.47 3.80
C LEU A 306 -13.82 -7.29 3.10
N LEU A 307 -12.89 -6.58 3.74
CA LEU A 307 -11.56 -6.36 3.20
C LEU A 307 -10.77 -7.66 3.07
N ARG A 308 -10.82 -8.55 4.08
CA ARG A 308 -10.19 -9.87 4.01
C ARG A 308 -10.74 -10.70 2.85
N ASP A 309 -12.05 -10.71 2.67
CA ASP A 309 -12.70 -11.47 1.61
C ASP A 309 -12.37 -10.87 0.22
N ALA A 310 -12.21 -9.54 0.13
CA ALA A 310 -11.82 -8.85 -1.10
C ALA A 310 -10.36 -9.13 -1.45
N ASP A 311 -9.46 -9.08 -0.46
CA ASP A 311 -8.07 -9.50 -0.61
C ASP A 311 -7.97 -10.98 -1.03
N THR A 312 -8.78 -11.87 -0.44
CA THR A 312 -8.84 -13.29 -0.83
C THR A 312 -9.21 -13.45 -2.31
N ALA A 313 -10.22 -12.70 -2.79
CA ALA A 313 -10.61 -12.72 -4.19
C ALA A 313 -9.50 -12.14 -5.10
N MET A 314 -8.86 -11.06 -4.68
CA MET A 314 -7.74 -10.44 -5.41
C MET A 314 -6.55 -11.41 -5.54
N TYR A 315 -6.21 -12.11 -4.46
CA TYR A 315 -5.18 -13.15 -4.49
C TYR A 315 -5.56 -14.30 -5.45
N GLN A 316 -6.84 -14.71 -5.46
CA GLN A 316 -7.32 -15.68 -6.44
C GLN A 316 -7.15 -15.17 -7.88
N ALA A 317 -7.41 -13.88 -8.14
CA ALA A 317 -7.14 -13.26 -9.44
C ALA A 317 -5.66 -13.37 -9.84
N LYS A 318 -4.73 -13.12 -8.90
CA LYS A 318 -3.28 -13.31 -9.13
C LYS A 318 -2.94 -14.75 -9.52
N THR A 319 -3.43 -15.73 -8.74
CA THR A 319 -3.13 -17.16 -8.99
C THR A 319 -3.71 -17.71 -10.29
N LEU A 320 -4.80 -17.13 -10.79
CA LEU A 320 -5.40 -17.53 -12.07
C LEU A 320 -4.70 -16.93 -13.29
N GLY A 321 -3.62 -16.16 -13.10
CA GLY A 321 -2.80 -15.60 -14.18
C GLY A 321 -2.74 -14.08 -14.21
N LYS A 322 -2.99 -13.40 -13.08
CA LYS A 322 -2.91 -11.93 -12.91
C LYS A 322 -3.81 -11.15 -13.90
N ALA A 323 -3.72 -9.82 -13.88
CA ALA A 323 -4.37 -8.90 -14.83
C ALA A 323 -5.88 -9.15 -15.02
N ARG A 324 -6.56 -9.52 -13.95
CA ARG A 324 -7.98 -9.92 -13.97
C ARG A 324 -8.65 -9.62 -12.65
N TYR A 325 -9.98 -9.73 -12.64
CA TYR A 325 -10.76 -9.61 -11.42
C TYR A 325 -11.35 -10.95 -11.00
N GLN A 326 -11.67 -11.08 -9.72
CA GLN A 326 -12.47 -12.16 -9.18
C GLN A 326 -13.52 -11.60 -8.22
N VAL A 327 -14.75 -12.11 -8.34
CA VAL A 327 -15.81 -11.83 -7.37
C VAL A 327 -15.74 -12.89 -6.29
N PHE A 328 -15.64 -12.43 -5.05
CA PHE A 328 -15.58 -13.29 -3.89
C PHE A 328 -16.80 -14.21 -3.83
N ASN A 329 -16.53 -15.47 -3.54
CA ASN A 329 -17.53 -16.41 -3.07
C ASN A 329 -16.99 -17.15 -1.85
N ARG A 330 -17.88 -17.71 -1.02
CA ARG A 330 -17.47 -18.40 0.22
C ARG A 330 -16.53 -19.59 -0.02
N GLU A 331 -16.57 -20.20 -1.21
CA GLU A 331 -15.65 -21.29 -1.57
C GLU A 331 -14.20 -20.80 -1.66
N MET A 332 -13.97 -19.57 -2.13
CA MET A 332 -12.62 -18.96 -2.20
C MET A 332 -11.95 -18.90 -0.83
N HIS A 333 -12.67 -18.42 0.19
CA HIS A 333 -12.15 -18.36 1.56
C HIS A 333 -11.84 -19.74 2.13
N THR A 334 -12.73 -20.71 1.92
CA THR A 334 -12.49 -22.10 2.33
C THR A 334 -11.26 -22.68 1.62
N ARG A 335 -11.07 -22.41 0.33
CA ARG A 335 -9.88 -22.84 -0.44
C ARG A 335 -8.60 -22.19 0.08
N ALA A 336 -8.62 -20.90 0.39
CA ALA A 336 -7.46 -20.19 0.95
C ALA A 336 -7.03 -20.76 2.30
N LEU A 337 -7.98 -20.98 3.22
CA LEU A 337 -7.71 -21.65 4.50
C LEU A 337 -7.20 -23.08 4.32
N THR A 338 -7.82 -23.83 3.40
CA THR A 338 -7.41 -25.21 3.08
C THR A 338 -5.97 -25.24 2.56
N ARG A 339 -5.60 -24.28 1.72
CA ARG A 339 -4.24 -24.14 1.18
C ARG A 339 -3.23 -23.83 2.29
N LEU A 340 -3.54 -22.89 3.18
CA LEU A 340 -2.67 -22.55 4.31
C LEU A 340 -2.47 -23.74 5.27
N GLN A 341 -3.53 -24.51 5.52
CA GLN A 341 -3.43 -25.76 6.28
C GLN A 341 -2.54 -26.77 5.55
N LEU A 342 -2.79 -27.02 4.27
CA LEU A 342 -1.99 -27.93 3.45
C LEU A 342 -0.52 -27.51 3.41
N GLU A 343 -0.20 -26.22 3.35
CA GLU A 343 1.18 -25.73 3.41
C GLU A 343 1.88 -26.10 4.72
N ASN A 344 1.22 -25.86 5.85
CA ASN A 344 1.74 -26.22 7.16
C ASN A 344 1.90 -27.74 7.33
N ASP A 345 0.93 -28.50 6.84
CA ASP A 345 0.96 -29.96 6.89
C ASP A 345 2.05 -30.53 5.98
N LEU A 346 2.27 -29.94 4.79
CA LEU A 346 3.27 -30.38 3.82
C LEU A 346 4.69 -30.32 4.37
N ARG A 347 5.01 -29.27 5.14
CA ARG A 347 6.32 -29.15 5.83
C ARG A 347 6.56 -30.34 6.76
N ARG A 348 5.52 -30.76 7.50
CA ARG A 348 5.61 -31.88 8.45
C ARG A 348 5.57 -33.24 7.76
N ALA A 349 4.86 -33.34 6.63
CA ALA A 349 4.69 -34.57 5.88
C ALA A 349 6.01 -35.17 5.39
N ILE A 350 6.97 -34.31 4.98
CA ILE A 350 8.30 -34.74 4.53
C ILE A 350 9.05 -35.40 5.70
N GLU A 351 9.04 -34.78 6.88
CA GLU A 351 9.71 -35.30 8.08
C GLU A 351 9.04 -36.59 8.60
N ARG A 352 7.72 -36.70 8.41
CA ARG A 352 6.90 -37.82 8.92
C ARG A 352 6.77 -38.99 7.95
N GLN A 353 7.41 -38.92 6.79
CA GLN A 353 7.34 -39.95 5.74
C GLN A 353 5.88 -40.26 5.32
N GLU A 354 5.07 -39.22 5.16
CA GLU A 354 3.66 -39.35 4.78
C GLU A 354 3.46 -39.48 3.26
N PHE A 355 4.54 -39.45 2.47
CA PHE A 355 4.48 -39.63 1.02
C PHE A 355 4.64 -41.09 0.62
N ILE A 356 4.00 -41.46 -0.49
CA ILE A 356 4.13 -42.75 -1.15
C ILE A 356 4.23 -42.55 -2.66
N VAL A 357 4.89 -43.46 -3.36
CA VAL A 357 5.01 -43.42 -4.83
C VAL A 357 4.11 -44.48 -5.42
N TYR A 358 3.29 -44.07 -6.38
CA TYR A 358 2.49 -44.95 -7.23
C TYR A 358 3.18 -45.07 -8.59
N TYR A 359 2.91 -46.15 -9.31
CA TYR A 359 3.59 -46.50 -10.55
C TYR A 359 2.54 -46.77 -11.63
N GLN A 360 2.59 -46.02 -12.72
CA GLN A 360 1.72 -46.25 -13.88
C GLN A 360 2.52 -46.87 -15.02
N PRO A 361 2.07 -47.99 -15.62
CA PRO A 361 2.83 -48.64 -16.69
C PRO A 361 2.77 -47.85 -17.99
N ILE A 362 3.90 -47.83 -18.69
CA ILE A 362 4.05 -47.36 -20.07
C ILE A 362 4.31 -48.60 -20.94
N VAL A 363 3.45 -48.81 -21.93
CA VAL A 363 3.41 -50.02 -22.75
C VAL A 363 4.00 -49.75 -24.13
N CYS A 364 4.83 -50.67 -24.62
CA CYS A 364 5.31 -50.65 -25.99
C CYS A 364 4.19 -51.12 -26.93
N LEU A 365 3.78 -50.25 -27.85
CA LEU A 365 2.62 -50.50 -28.69
C LEU A 365 2.81 -51.61 -29.71
N SER A 366 4.06 -51.87 -30.15
CA SER A 366 4.38 -52.92 -31.10
C SER A 366 4.42 -54.32 -30.48
N THR A 367 4.81 -54.44 -29.20
CA THR A 367 4.91 -55.74 -28.51
C THR A 367 3.71 -56.00 -27.59
N GLY A 368 3.03 -54.95 -27.14
CA GLY A 368 2.02 -55.00 -26.11
C GLY A 368 2.59 -55.23 -24.71
N ILE A 369 3.90 -55.07 -24.50
CA ILE A 369 4.57 -55.37 -23.21
C ILE A 369 4.95 -54.08 -22.49
N ILE A 370 4.97 -54.10 -21.17
CA ILE A 370 5.43 -52.99 -20.33
C ILE A 370 6.90 -52.67 -20.64
N SER A 371 7.18 -51.41 -20.97
CA SER A 371 8.54 -50.89 -21.22
C SER A 371 9.06 -50.02 -20.08
N SER A 372 8.18 -49.28 -19.41
CA SER A 372 8.56 -48.37 -18.32
C SER A 372 7.44 -48.26 -17.29
N PHE A 373 7.75 -47.70 -16.13
CA PHE A 373 6.76 -47.15 -15.21
C PHE A 373 7.00 -45.66 -15.01
N GLU A 374 5.93 -44.87 -14.88
CA GLU A 374 6.00 -43.51 -14.38
C GLU A 374 5.75 -43.48 -12.88
N ALA A 375 6.69 -42.88 -12.14
CA ALA A 375 6.61 -42.67 -10.71
C ALA A 375 5.80 -41.41 -10.37
N LEU A 376 4.68 -41.63 -9.70
CA LEU A 376 3.67 -40.63 -9.39
C LEU A 376 3.51 -40.51 -7.88
N VAL A 377 3.99 -39.39 -7.33
CA VAL A 377 3.90 -39.14 -5.88
C VAL A 377 2.45 -38.98 -5.43
N ARG A 378 2.14 -39.50 -4.25
CA ARG A 378 0.88 -39.34 -3.54
C ARG A 378 1.16 -39.00 -2.09
N TRP A 379 0.31 -38.19 -1.49
CA TRP A 379 0.43 -37.84 -0.07
C TRP A 379 -0.63 -38.55 0.75
N ARG A 380 -0.20 -39.45 1.64
CA ARG A 380 -1.06 -40.13 2.61
C ARG A 380 -1.25 -39.24 3.84
N HIS A 381 -2.13 -38.27 3.72
CA HIS A 381 -2.45 -37.34 4.80
C HIS A 381 -3.23 -38.04 5.94
N PRO A 382 -2.84 -37.88 7.22
CA PRO A 382 -3.47 -38.57 8.35
C PRO A 382 -4.98 -38.36 8.48
N GLN A 383 -5.47 -37.17 8.12
CA GLN A 383 -6.88 -36.80 8.26
C GLN A 383 -7.64 -36.77 6.93
N ARG A 384 -6.94 -36.62 5.80
CA ARG A 384 -7.55 -36.37 4.48
C ARG A 384 -7.44 -37.59 3.55
N GLY A 385 -6.77 -38.65 3.99
CA GLY A 385 -6.52 -39.83 3.18
C GLY A 385 -5.49 -39.53 2.08
N LEU A 386 -5.69 -40.10 0.90
CA LEU A 386 -4.77 -39.94 -0.22
C LEU A 386 -5.04 -38.62 -0.95
N VAL A 387 -4.14 -37.65 -0.83
CA VAL A 387 -4.20 -36.36 -1.51
C VAL A 387 -3.47 -36.46 -2.85
N PRO A 388 -4.10 -36.07 -3.98
CA PRO A 388 -3.49 -36.12 -5.31
C PRO A 388 -2.44 -35.02 -5.52
N PRO A 389 -1.47 -35.22 -6.42
CA PRO A 389 -0.37 -34.27 -6.67
C PRO A 389 -0.85 -32.86 -7.03
N ASP A 390 -1.91 -32.73 -7.84
CA ASP A 390 -2.47 -31.44 -8.27
C ASP A 390 -2.83 -30.50 -7.10
N HIS A 391 -3.10 -31.05 -5.92
CA HIS A 391 -3.47 -30.27 -4.74
C HIS A 391 -2.26 -29.77 -3.93
N PHE A 392 -1.11 -30.46 -3.98
CA PHE A 392 0.02 -30.14 -3.10
C PHE A 392 1.33 -29.82 -3.84
N ILE A 393 1.52 -30.27 -5.08
CA ILE A 393 2.71 -29.93 -5.88
C ILE A 393 2.82 -28.41 -6.12
N PRO A 394 1.76 -27.67 -6.49
CA PRO A 394 1.86 -26.21 -6.64
C PRO A 394 2.26 -25.50 -5.35
N ILE A 395 1.86 -26.03 -4.19
CA ILE A 395 2.22 -25.51 -2.87
C ILE A 395 3.69 -25.83 -2.57
N ALA A 396 4.11 -27.07 -2.85
CA ALA A 396 5.49 -27.53 -2.69
C ALA A 396 6.45 -26.67 -3.54
N GLU A 397 6.06 -26.36 -4.77
CA GLU A 397 6.82 -25.48 -5.65
C GLU A 397 6.89 -24.08 -5.08
N ALA A 398 5.75 -23.44 -4.78
CA ALA A 398 5.71 -22.07 -4.25
C ALA A 398 6.61 -21.89 -3.00
N THR A 399 6.60 -22.89 -2.10
CA THR A 399 7.37 -22.87 -0.85
C THR A 399 8.80 -23.40 -0.94
N GLY A 400 9.18 -23.99 -2.08
CA GLY A 400 10.48 -24.63 -2.27
C GLY A 400 10.60 -26.04 -1.68
N LEU A 401 9.55 -26.57 -1.04
CA LEU A 401 9.48 -27.95 -0.53
C LEU A 401 9.48 -29.00 -1.63
N ILE A 402 9.26 -28.61 -2.89
CA ILE A 402 9.36 -29.52 -4.05
C ILE A 402 10.77 -30.10 -4.20
N VAL A 403 11.81 -29.37 -3.77
CA VAL A 403 13.20 -29.84 -3.88
C VAL A 403 13.46 -31.07 -3.00
N PRO A 404 13.26 -31.01 -1.67
CA PRO A 404 13.42 -32.19 -0.81
C PRO A 404 12.41 -33.30 -1.15
N LEU A 405 11.17 -32.96 -1.50
CA LEU A 405 10.17 -33.94 -1.91
C LEU A 405 10.58 -34.69 -3.17
N GLY A 406 11.00 -33.98 -4.22
CA GLY A 406 11.36 -34.60 -5.49
C GLY A 406 12.63 -35.45 -5.39
N PHE A 407 13.59 -35.08 -4.52
CA PHE A 407 14.72 -35.96 -4.20
C PHE A 407 14.25 -37.26 -3.53
N TRP A 408 13.33 -37.16 -2.56
CA TRP A 408 12.73 -38.33 -1.92
C TRP A 408 12.00 -39.23 -2.93
N VAL A 409 11.24 -38.64 -3.88
CA VAL A 409 10.55 -39.39 -4.95
C VAL A 409 11.56 -40.09 -5.85
N LEU A 410 12.61 -39.41 -6.30
CA LEU A 410 13.67 -39.99 -7.12
C LEU A 410 14.31 -41.20 -6.44
N GLU A 411 14.74 -41.05 -5.19
CA GLU A 411 15.39 -42.11 -4.42
C GLU A 411 14.48 -43.33 -4.24
N ASN A 412 13.22 -43.12 -3.85
CA ASN A 412 12.26 -44.21 -3.64
C ASN A 412 11.90 -44.92 -4.95
N SER A 413 11.79 -44.19 -6.05
CA SER A 413 11.48 -44.77 -7.36
C SER A 413 12.63 -45.63 -7.88
N CYS A 414 13.88 -45.14 -7.75
CA CYS A 414 15.07 -45.91 -8.10
C CYS A 414 15.22 -47.16 -7.21
N ARG A 415 14.94 -47.02 -5.90
CA ARG A 415 14.98 -48.13 -4.94
C ARG A 415 13.93 -49.19 -5.29
N GLN A 416 12.72 -48.78 -5.66
CA GLN A 416 11.66 -49.71 -6.07
C GLN A 416 12.04 -50.47 -7.35
N LEU A 417 12.58 -49.77 -8.36
CA LEU A 417 13.05 -50.41 -9.58
C LEU A 417 14.14 -51.45 -9.29
N LYS A 418 15.08 -51.11 -8.41
CA LYS A 418 16.13 -52.04 -7.98
C LYS A 418 15.56 -53.30 -7.32
N GLN A 419 14.57 -53.15 -6.46
CA GLN A 419 13.88 -54.29 -5.82
C GLN A 419 13.18 -55.18 -6.84
N TRP A 420 12.53 -54.62 -7.86
CA TRP A 420 11.91 -55.39 -8.93
C TRP A 420 12.96 -56.15 -9.76
N GLN A 421 14.09 -55.52 -10.09
CA GLN A 421 15.21 -56.18 -10.79
C GLN A 421 15.78 -57.35 -9.98
N GLU A 422 15.97 -57.19 -8.67
CA GLU A 422 16.48 -58.24 -7.79
C GLU A 422 15.52 -59.42 -7.68
N LYS A 423 14.21 -59.16 -7.51
CA LYS A 423 13.19 -60.21 -7.49
C LYS A 423 13.08 -60.94 -8.83
N SER A 424 13.20 -60.22 -9.94
CA SER A 424 13.23 -60.80 -11.28
C SER A 424 14.41 -61.75 -11.46
N ALA A 425 15.62 -61.29 -11.08
CA ALA A 425 16.82 -62.12 -11.12
C ALA A 425 16.70 -63.39 -10.27
N GLN A 426 16.08 -63.31 -9.07
CA GLN A 426 15.82 -64.47 -8.23
C GLN A 426 14.85 -65.48 -8.86
N ARG A 427 13.92 -65.02 -9.71
CA ARG A 427 12.99 -65.87 -10.46
C ARG A 427 13.57 -66.42 -11.77
N GLY A 428 14.79 -66.01 -12.14
CA GLY A 428 15.39 -66.37 -13.42
C GLY A 428 14.76 -65.66 -14.61
N GLU A 429 14.01 -64.57 -14.36
CA GLU A 429 13.44 -63.71 -15.39
C GLU A 429 14.38 -62.51 -15.60
N VAL A 430 14.33 -61.90 -16.78
CA VAL A 430 15.05 -60.65 -17.07
C VAL A 430 14.05 -59.67 -17.65
N PHE A 431 13.75 -58.62 -16.90
CA PHE A 431 12.94 -57.50 -17.38
C PHE A 431 13.84 -56.30 -17.69
N ASP A 432 13.74 -55.81 -18.93
CA ASP A 432 14.35 -54.55 -19.33
C ASP A 432 13.32 -53.42 -19.19
N VAL A 433 13.04 -53.05 -17.93
CA VAL A 433 12.07 -52.00 -17.58
C VAL A 433 12.80 -50.78 -17.04
N THR A 434 12.34 -49.61 -17.47
CA THR A 434 12.83 -48.31 -17.00
C THR A 434 11.87 -47.67 -15.99
N MET A 435 12.34 -46.64 -15.28
CA MET A 435 11.54 -45.82 -14.37
C MET A 435 11.62 -44.35 -14.81
N SER A 436 10.47 -43.75 -15.06
CA SER A 436 10.29 -42.33 -15.32
C SER A 436 10.01 -41.57 -14.02
N VAL A 437 10.74 -40.48 -13.78
CA VAL A 437 10.53 -39.60 -12.62
C VAL A 437 10.44 -38.15 -13.07
N ASN A 438 9.38 -37.47 -12.64
CA ASN A 438 9.13 -36.06 -12.89
C ASN A 438 10.12 -35.16 -12.14
N LEU A 439 10.66 -34.14 -12.83
CA LEU A 439 11.58 -33.16 -12.28
C LEU A 439 11.00 -31.75 -12.38
N SER A 440 10.79 -31.10 -11.23
CA SER A 440 10.28 -29.72 -11.19
C SER A 440 11.31 -28.69 -11.66
N VAL A 441 10.82 -27.52 -12.12
CA VAL A 441 11.66 -26.37 -12.54
C VAL A 441 12.64 -25.93 -11.44
N LYS A 442 12.19 -25.97 -10.18
CA LYS A 442 13.01 -25.57 -9.02
C LYS A 442 14.10 -26.56 -8.69
N GLN A 443 13.88 -27.86 -8.90
CA GLN A 443 14.92 -28.89 -8.76
C GLN A 443 15.92 -28.81 -9.90
N PHE A 444 15.42 -28.63 -11.12
CA PHE A 444 16.22 -28.43 -12.32
C PHE A 444 17.21 -27.26 -12.18
N SER A 445 16.83 -26.21 -11.45
CA SER A 445 17.70 -25.05 -11.17
C SER A 445 18.71 -25.26 -10.02
N GLN A 446 18.73 -26.43 -9.36
CA GLN A 446 19.66 -26.69 -8.25
C GLN A 446 21.07 -27.03 -8.76
N PRO A 447 22.13 -26.34 -8.28
CA PRO A 447 23.50 -26.60 -8.71
C PRO A 447 24.01 -28.02 -8.40
N ASN A 448 23.46 -28.67 -7.37
CA ASN A 448 23.89 -29.98 -6.90
C ASN A 448 23.00 -31.14 -7.38
N LEU A 449 22.05 -30.90 -8.31
CA LEU A 449 21.13 -31.92 -8.80
C LEU A 449 21.85 -33.16 -9.35
N ILE A 450 22.89 -32.94 -10.15
CA ILE A 450 23.65 -34.01 -10.79
C ILE A 450 24.39 -34.87 -9.75
N GLU A 451 25.00 -34.23 -8.75
CA GLU A 451 25.67 -34.93 -7.65
C GLU A 451 24.67 -35.78 -6.85
N GLN A 452 23.47 -35.26 -6.60
CA GLN A 452 22.40 -35.98 -5.93
C GLN A 452 21.93 -37.21 -6.70
N ILE A 453 21.76 -37.10 -8.02
CA ILE A 453 21.39 -38.22 -8.88
C ILE A 453 22.50 -39.29 -8.86
N ASP A 454 23.77 -38.87 -8.99
CA ASP A 454 24.91 -39.78 -8.96
C ASP A 454 24.98 -40.56 -7.64
N GLN A 455 24.78 -39.88 -6.50
CA GLN A 455 24.74 -40.51 -5.18
C GLN A 455 23.65 -41.58 -5.06
N VAL A 456 22.44 -41.30 -5.57
CA VAL A 456 21.33 -42.27 -5.55
C VAL A 456 21.65 -43.49 -6.40
N LEU A 457 22.12 -43.29 -7.62
CA LEU A 457 22.45 -44.37 -8.56
C LEU A 457 23.60 -45.24 -8.05
N GLU A 458 24.65 -44.62 -7.49
CA GLU A 458 25.80 -45.33 -6.91
C GLU A 458 25.40 -46.13 -5.67
N HIS A 459 24.65 -45.51 -4.75
CA HIS A 459 24.19 -46.17 -3.52
C HIS A 459 23.34 -47.40 -3.80
N LEU A 460 22.42 -47.30 -4.77
CA LEU A 460 21.51 -48.39 -5.15
C LEU A 460 22.13 -49.37 -6.16
N LYS A 461 23.31 -49.07 -6.71
CA LYS A 461 23.94 -49.80 -7.82
C LYS A 461 22.94 -50.03 -8.96
N LEU A 462 22.25 -48.96 -9.34
CA LEU A 462 21.29 -48.96 -10.45
C LEU A 462 22.00 -48.48 -11.71
N ASP A 463 21.81 -49.19 -12.82
CA ASP A 463 22.31 -48.72 -14.12
C ASP A 463 21.52 -47.48 -14.52
N SER A 464 22.22 -46.39 -14.82
CA SER A 464 21.63 -45.09 -15.15
C SER A 464 20.72 -45.13 -16.36
N LYS A 465 20.92 -46.08 -17.28
CA LYS A 465 20.03 -46.29 -18.44
C LYS A 465 18.61 -46.71 -18.05
N ASN A 466 18.44 -47.23 -16.83
CA ASN A 466 17.12 -47.62 -16.32
C ASN A 466 16.33 -46.44 -15.75
N LEU A 467 16.91 -45.24 -15.66
CA LEU A 467 16.26 -44.02 -15.20
C LEU A 467 15.94 -43.10 -16.38
N LYS A 468 14.70 -42.62 -16.43
CA LYS A 468 14.23 -41.56 -17.31
C LYS A 468 13.81 -40.37 -16.44
N LEU A 469 14.20 -39.17 -16.85
CA LEU A 469 13.76 -37.94 -16.19
C LEU A 469 12.79 -37.18 -17.10
N GLU A 470 11.65 -36.81 -16.54
CA GLU A 470 10.57 -36.11 -17.24
C GLU A 470 10.58 -34.63 -16.84
N ILE A 471 10.52 -33.75 -17.84
CA ILE A 471 10.66 -32.31 -17.66
C ILE A 471 9.60 -31.65 -18.52
N THR A 472 8.83 -30.75 -17.92
CA THR A 472 7.78 -30.01 -18.64
C THR A 472 8.38 -28.99 -19.60
N GLU A 473 7.65 -28.67 -20.66
CA GLU A 473 8.05 -27.68 -21.66
C GLU A 473 8.40 -26.30 -21.06
N SER A 474 7.57 -25.82 -20.13
CA SER A 474 7.77 -24.53 -19.46
C SER A 474 9.10 -24.46 -18.69
N ALA A 475 9.52 -25.58 -18.08
CA ALA A 475 10.77 -25.67 -17.32
C ALA A 475 12.01 -25.37 -18.18
N ILE A 476 11.96 -25.78 -19.45
CA ILE A 476 13.06 -25.61 -20.40
C ILE A 476 13.13 -24.16 -20.90
N MET A 477 11.97 -23.54 -21.13
CA MET A 477 11.87 -22.19 -21.69
C MET A 477 12.34 -21.12 -20.71
N ASP A 478 12.10 -21.31 -19.41
CA ASP A 478 12.52 -20.36 -18.37
C ASP A 478 14.06 -20.22 -18.26
N ASN A 479 14.84 -21.23 -18.70
CA ASN A 479 16.30 -21.21 -18.54
C ASN A 479 17.08 -22.05 -19.58
N SER A 480 16.95 -21.70 -20.87
CA SER A 480 17.44 -22.51 -21.99
C SER A 480 18.95 -22.83 -22.01
N GLU A 481 19.82 -21.93 -21.54
CA GLU A 481 21.28 -22.15 -21.55
C GLU A 481 21.71 -23.12 -20.45
N LEU A 482 21.17 -22.96 -19.23
CA LEU A 482 21.38 -23.90 -18.14
C LEU A 482 20.78 -25.28 -18.46
N ALA A 483 19.64 -25.34 -19.18
CA ALA A 483 19.04 -26.58 -19.66
C ALA A 483 19.96 -27.38 -20.56
N SER A 484 20.57 -26.71 -21.54
CA SER A 484 21.46 -27.38 -22.48
C SER A 484 22.65 -28.02 -21.76
N GLN A 485 23.28 -27.31 -20.81
CA GLN A 485 24.41 -27.84 -20.04
C GLN A 485 24.01 -29.01 -19.15
N LEU A 486 22.87 -28.91 -18.44
CA LEU A 486 22.37 -29.97 -17.58
C LEU A 486 22.02 -31.23 -18.39
N PHE A 487 21.35 -31.07 -19.53
CA PHE A 487 20.95 -32.19 -20.38
C PHE A 487 22.16 -32.94 -20.94
N GLU A 488 23.20 -32.22 -21.36
CA GLU A 488 24.46 -32.88 -21.75
C GLU A 488 25.08 -33.67 -20.59
N GLN A 489 25.03 -33.15 -19.37
CA GLN A 489 25.56 -33.85 -18.19
C GLN A 489 24.76 -35.10 -17.85
N LEU A 490 23.43 -35.06 -18.00
CA LEU A 490 22.54 -36.23 -17.81
C LEU A 490 22.75 -37.27 -18.92
N LYS A 491 22.88 -36.83 -20.17
CA LYS A 491 23.13 -37.72 -21.32
C LYS A 491 24.50 -38.38 -21.27
N LYS A 492 25.54 -37.70 -20.77
CA LYS A 492 26.86 -38.31 -20.49
C LYS A 492 26.79 -39.46 -19.49
N ARG A 493 25.75 -39.49 -18.66
CA ARG A 493 25.45 -40.58 -17.73
C ARG A 493 24.53 -41.63 -18.33
N ASN A 494 24.14 -41.55 -19.59
CA ASN A 494 23.15 -42.41 -20.23
C ASN A 494 21.75 -42.38 -19.57
N ILE A 495 21.42 -41.29 -18.86
CA ILE A 495 20.06 -41.06 -18.36
C ILE A 495 19.23 -40.53 -19.53
N GLN A 496 18.06 -41.13 -19.76
CA GLN A 496 17.17 -40.69 -20.83
C GLN A 496 16.35 -39.49 -20.37
N LEU A 497 16.09 -38.57 -21.30
CA LEU A 497 15.34 -37.35 -21.04
C LEU A 497 14.04 -37.35 -21.83
N SER A 498 12.94 -37.10 -21.12
CA SER A 498 11.60 -37.02 -21.68
C SER A 498 11.06 -35.60 -21.54
N LEU A 499 10.49 -35.08 -22.62
CA LEU A 499 9.73 -33.84 -22.60
C LEU A 499 8.27 -34.14 -22.30
N ASP A 500 7.76 -33.60 -21.20
CA ASP A 500 6.40 -33.81 -20.72
C ASP A 500 5.45 -32.66 -21.14
N ASP A 501 4.15 -32.94 -21.15
CA ASP A 501 3.05 -32.01 -21.50
C ASP A 501 3.17 -31.33 -22.88
N PHE A 502 3.81 -31.98 -23.87
CA PHE A 502 4.15 -31.34 -25.14
C PHE A 502 2.91 -30.90 -25.93
N GLY A 503 2.92 -29.63 -26.37
CA GLY A 503 1.85 -29.03 -27.18
C GLY A 503 0.83 -28.20 -26.39
N THR A 504 0.91 -28.20 -25.06
CA THR A 504 0.07 -27.33 -24.20
C THR A 504 0.69 -25.95 -23.97
N GLY A 505 1.99 -25.78 -24.25
CA GLY A 505 2.75 -24.53 -24.15
C GLY A 505 3.04 -23.83 -25.49
N TYR A 506 3.73 -22.69 -25.41
CA TYR A 506 4.25 -21.99 -26.60
C TYR A 506 5.57 -22.61 -27.03
N SER A 507 5.51 -23.77 -27.70
CA SER A 507 6.71 -24.44 -28.19
C SER A 507 7.35 -23.60 -29.29
N SER A 508 8.47 -22.95 -28.98
CA SER A 508 9.33 -22.46 -30.03
C SER A 508 10.13 -23.65 -30.55
N LEU A 509 9.62 -24.31 -31.61
CA LEU A 509 10.24 -25.43 -32.35
C LEU A 509 11.75 -25.23 -32.62
N SER A 510 12.18 -23.97 -32.66
CA SER A 510 13.58 -23.55 -32.73
C SER A 510 14.47 -24.04 -31.59
N TYR A 511 13.93 -24.43 -30.43
CA TYR A 511 14.73 -24.90 -29.29
C TYR A 511 14.75 -26.42 -29.17
N LEU A 512 13.67 -27.10 -29.58
CA LEU A 512 13.55 -28.55 -29.45
C LEU A 512 14.70 -29.29 -30.16
N HIS A 513 15.12 -28.82 -31.33
CA HIS A 513 16.25 -29.41 -32.07
C HIS A 513 17.62 -29.25 -31.39
N ARG A 514 17.75 -28.36 -30.39
CA ARG A 514 19.02 -28.08 -29.69
C ARG A 514 19.22 -28.95 -28.46
N PHE A 515 18.14 -29.51 -27.91
CA PHE A 515 18.20 -30.29 -26.69
C PHE A 515 18.36 -31.78 -27.00
N PRO A 516 19.24 -32.49 -26.28
CA PRO A 516 19.50 -33.91 -26.53
C PRO A 516 18.43 -34.78 -25.84
N LEU A 517 17.16 -34.55 -26.17
CA LEU A 517 16.00 -35.28 -25.65
C LEU A 517 15.86 -36.65 -26.33
N ASP A 518 15.31 -37.63 -25.63
CA ASP A 518 15.08 -38.99 -26.13
C ASP A 518 13.60 -39.22 -26.46
N ILE A 519 12.69 -38.62 -25.67
CA ILE A 519 11.27 -38.93 -25.67
C ILE A 519 10.44 -37.65 -25.66
N ILE A 520 9.32 -37.66 -26.38
CA ILE A 520 8.26 -36.65 -26.28
C ILE A 520 6.99 -37.33 -25.77
N LYS A 521 6.38 -36.80 -24.71
CA LYS A 521 5.07 -37.23 -24.21
C LYS A 521 3.99 -36.30 -24.75
N ILE A 522 3.02 -36.87 -25.46
CA ILE A 522 1.85 -36.14 -25.96
C ILE A 522 0.83 -36.05 -24.83
N ASP A 523 0.52 -34.81 -24.43
CA ASP A 523 -0.44 -34.55 -23.36
C ASP A 523 -1.82 -35.18 -23.65
N ARG A 524 -2.46 -35.65 -22.59
CA ARG A 524 -3.78 -36.29 -22.63
C ARG A 524 -4.84 -35.45 -23.33
N SER A 525 -4.77 -34.11 -23.32
CA SER A 525 -5.80 -33.26 -23.92
C SER A 525 -5.93 -33.46 -25.43
N PHE A 526 -4.85 -33.87 -26.10
CA PHE A 526 -4.87 -34.23 -27.51
C PHE A 526 -5.43 -35.64 -27.75
N ILE A 527 -5.25 -36.56 -26.79
CA ILE A 527 -5.65 -37.96 -26.87
C ILE A 527 -7.12 -38.18 -26.46
N SER A 528 -7.64 -37.45 -25.47
CA SER A 528 -8.98 -37.67 -24.91
C SER A 528 -10.10 -37.57 -25.95
N ASN A 529 -9.94 -36.75 -27.00
CA ASN A 529 -10.89 -36.59 -28.10
C ASN A 529 -10.33 -37.04 -29.46
N LEU A 530 -9.44 -38.05 -29.46
CA LEU A 530 -8.84 -38.59 -30.67
C LEU A 530 -9.87 -39.42 -31.45
N ASP A 531 -10.31 -38.90 -32.60
CA ASP A 531 -11.24 -39.54 -33.53
C ASP A 531 -10.69 -39.49 -34.96
N LEU A 532 -11.14 -40.42 -35.82
CA LEU A 532 -10.61 -40.68 -37.17
C LEU A 532 -10.70 -39.49 -38.14
N ILE A 533 -11.52 -38.48 -37.84
CA ILE A 533 -11.78 -37.31 -38.71
C ILE A 533 -11.58 -35.99 -37.93
N GLY A 534 -10.97 -36.04 -36.75
CA GLY A 534 -10.82 -34.89 -35.86
C GLY A 534 -9.55 -34.07 -36.08
N LYS A 535 -9.57 -32.79 -35.73
CA LYS A 535 -8.37 -31.93 -35.71
C LYS A 535 -7.25 -32.47 -34.82
N ASN A 536 -7.60 -33.16 -33.72
CA ASN A 536 -6.62 -33.76 -32.82
C ASN A 536 -5.77 -34.84 -33.50
N LEU A 537 -6.33 -35.57 -34.48
CA LEU A 537 -5.59 -36.56 -35.26
C LEU A 537 -4.45 -35.90 -36.04
N GLU A 538 -4.72 -34.77 -36.69
CA GLU A 538 -3.72 -34.02 -37.46
C GLU A 538 -2.60 -33.50 -36.57
N VAL A 539 -2.95 -33.01 -35.37
CA VAL A 539 -1.97 -32.53 -34.38
C VAL A 539 -1.08 -33.67 -33.89
N VAL A 540 -1.67 -34.79 -33.46
CA VAL A 540 -0.92 -35.97 -33.00
C VAL A 540 0.00 -36.50 -34.11
N GLN A 541 -0.48 -36.58 -35.35
CA GLN A 541 0.32 -36.99 -36.50
C GLN A 541 1.49 -36.02 -36.76
N ALA A 542 1.27 -34.72 -36.62
CA ALA A 542 2.31 -33.70 -36.78
C ALA A 542 3.40 -33.83 -35.68
N ILE A 543 2.99 -34.06 -34.43
CA ILE A 543 3.90 -34.28 -33.30
C ILE A 543 4.73 -35.56 -33.51
N LEU A 544 4.09 -36.67 -33.89
CA LEU A 544 4.77 -37.94 -34.20
C LEU A 544 5.82 -37.74 -35.29
N ASN A 545 5.43 -37.11 -36.40
CA ASN A 545 6.34 -36.84 -37.49
C ASN A 545 7.53 -35.98 -37.01
N LEU A 546 7.28 -34.91 -36.26
CA LEU A 546 8.33 -34.06 -35.70
C LEU A 546 9.31 -34.86 -34.84
N ALA A 547 8.80 -35.66 -33.90
CA ALA A 547 9.60 -36.49 -33.01
C ALA A 547 10.51 -37.43 -33.81
N HIS A 548 9.95 -38.15 -34.79
CA HIS A 548 10.69 -39.09 -35.62
C HIS A 548 11.79 -38.39 -36.46
N HIS A 549 11.52 -37.18 -36.98
CA HIS A 549 12.54 -36.40 -37.71
C HIS A 549 13.69 -35.95 -36.82
N LEU A 550 13.44 -35.77 -35.52
CA LEU A 550 14.45 -35.43 -34.53
C LEU A 550 15.09 -36.67 -33.88
N GLY A 551 14.68 -37.88 -34.27
CA GLY A 551 15.18 -39.14 -33.72
C GLY A 551 14.71 -39.43 -32.29
N MET A 552 13.56 -38.87 -31.88
CA MET A 552 12.93 -39.06 -30.58
C MET A 552 11.79 -40.08 -30.69
N SER A 553 11.58 -40.86 -29.63
CA SER A 553 10.39 -41.72 -29.50
C SER A 553 9.22 -40.96 -28.87
N VAL A 554 8.00 -41.45 -29.08
CA VAL A 554 6.79 -40.81 -28.57
C VAL A 554 6.04 -41.68 -27.58
N VAL A 555 5.60 -41.07 -26.48
CA VAL A 555 4.65 -41.65 -25.52
C VAL A 555 3.33 -40.89 -25.66
N ALA A 556 2.24 -41.59 -25.94
CA ALA A 556 0.90 -41.00 -25.91
C ALA A 556 0.24 -41.23 -24.53
N GLU A 557 -0.22 -40.16 -23.89
CA GLU A 557 -0.81 -40.22 -22.55
C GLU A 557 -2.35 -40.19 -22.56
N GLY A 558 -2.95 -40.68 -21.48
CA GLY A 558 -4.40 -40.59 -21.27
C GLY A 558 -5.20 -41.49 -22.21
N ILE A 559 -4.65 -42.64 -22.60
CA ILE A 559 -5.38 -43.63 -23.39
C ILE A 559 -6.41 -44.35 -22.52
N GLU A 560 -7.67 -44.23 -22.87
CA GLU A 560 -8.79 -44.79 -22.12
C GLU A 560 -9.60 -45.83 -22.92
N THR A 561 -9.50 -45.81 -24.25
CA THR A 561 -10.33 -46.64 -25.14
C THR A 561 -9.49 -47.49 -26.11
N PRO A 562 -9.95 -48.70 -26.47
CA PRO A 562 -9.31 -49.53 -27.50
C PRO A 562 -9.20 -48.85 -28.87
N GLU A 563 -10.13 -47.95 -29.19
CA GLU A 563 -10.15 -47.18 -30.44
C GLU A 563 -8.96 -46.21 -30.50
N GLN A 564 -8.72 -45.45 -29.43
CA GLN A 564 -7.53 -44.58 -29.30
C GLN A 564 -6.23 -45.38 -29.46
N LEU A 565 -6.14 -46.53 -28.78
CA LEU A 565 -5.00 -47.43 -28.86
C LEU A 565 -4.74 -47.91 -30.30
N SER A 566 -5.79 -48.34 -30.98
CA SER A 566 -5.71 -48.85 -32.36
C SER A 566 -5.28 -47.75 -33.33
N LEU A 567 -5.78 -46.54 -33.14
CA LEU A 567 -5.41 -45.38 -33.93
C LEU A 567 -3.95 -44.99 -33.70
N LEU A 568 -3.48 -44.88 -32.45
CA LEU A 568 -2.08 -44.57 -32.15
C LEU A 568 -1.10 -45.63 -32.70
N ARG A 569 -1.48 -46.92 -32.64
CA ARG A 569 -0.73 -48.00 -33.30
C ARG A 569 -0.65 -47.79 -34.81
N PHE A 570 -1.76 -47.42 -35.45
CA PHE A 570 -1.79 -47.15 -36.89
C PHE A 570 -0.92 -45.94 -37.29
N LEU A 571 -0.88 -44.89 -36.47
CA LEU A 571 -0.06 -43.70 -36.70
C LEU A 571 1.44 -43.94 -36.44
N GLY A 572 1.80 -45.11 -35.90
CA GLY A 572 3.18 -45.51 -35.64
C GLY A 572 3.77 -44.98 -34.33
N CYS A 573 2.92 -44.67 -33.34
CA CYS A 573 3.39 -44.31 -31.99
C CYS A 573 4.07 -45.52 -31.31
N GLU A 574 5.21 -45.31 -30.64
CA GLU A 574 5.99 -46.40 -30.03
C GLU A 574 5.50 -46.80 -28.65
N LEU A 575 5.15 -45.82 -27.81
CA LEU A 575 4.84 -46.01 -26.40
C LEU A 575 3.49 -45.37 -26.02
N ALA A 576 2.86 -45.92 -25.00
CA ALA A 576 1.52 -45.52 -24.60
C ALA A 576 1.30 -45.68 -23.09
N GLN A 577 0.57 -44.75 -22.51
CA GLN A 577 0.19 -44.74 -21.10
C GLN A 577 -1.26 -44.30 -20.95
N GLY A 578 -1.98 -44.89 -20.00
CA GLY A 578 -3.37 -44.53 -19.75
C GLY A 578 -4.14 -45.59 -18.96
N TYR A 579 -5.37 -45.24 -18.59
CA TYR A 579 -6.22 -46.08 -17.75
C TYR A 579 -6.72 -47.34 -18.46
N LEU A 580 -6.63 -47.40 -19.79
CA LEU A 580 -6.87 -48.63 -20.54
C LEU A 580 -5.91 -49.76 -20.12
N PHE A 581 -4.66 -49.42 -19.79
CA PHE A 581 -3.65 -50.40 -19.35
C PHE A 581 -3.75 -50.64 -17.84
N ALA A 582 -3.57 -49.57 -17.07
CA ALA A 582 -3.78 -49.55 -15.63
C ALA A 582 -3.87 -48.09 -15.14
N GLN A 583 -4.64 -47.89 -14.07
CA GLN A 583 -4.49 -46.69 -13.23
C GLN A 583 -3.14 -46.74 -12.50
N PRO A 584 -2.64 -45.61 -11.95
CA PRO A 584 -1.46 -45.63 -11.08
C PRO A 584 -1.64 -46.64 -9.94
N LEU A 585 -0.69 -47.56 -9.81
CA LEU A 585 -0.73 -48.67 -8.85
C LEU A 585 0.24 -48.42 -7.69
N ASP A 586 -0.03 -48.98 -6.52
CA ASP A 586 1.01 -49.04 -5.50
C ASP A 586 2.13 -50.03 -5.91
N ALA A 587 3.22 -50.06 -5.13
CA ALA A 587 4.38 -50.89 -5.43
C ALA A 587 4.06 -52.39 -5.58
N GLU A 588 3.13 -52.92 -4.78
CA GLU A 588 2.78 -54.35 -4.75
C GLU A 588 1.90 -54.73 -5.94
N ALA A 589 0.92 -53.89 -6.27
CA ALA A 589 0.07 -54.07 -7.43
C ALA A 589 0.86 -53.90 -8.74
N ALA A 590 1.75 -52.90 -8.82
CA ALA A 590 2.64 -52.73 -9.97
C ALA A 590 3.59 -53.92 -10.14
N GLU A 591 4.13 -54.45 -9.04
CA GLU A 591 4.94 -55.67 -9.05
C GLU A 591 4.14 -56.87 -9.60
N THR A 592 2.92 -57.07 -9.08
CA THR A 592 2.04 -58.16 -9.53
C THR A 592 1.71 -58.04 -11.01
N LEU A 593 1.45 -56.82 -11.49
CA LEU A 593 1.19 -56.55 -12.89
C LEU A 593 2.43 -56.89 -13.73
N LEU A 594 3.62 -56.41 -13.34
CA LEU A 594 4.87 -56.66 -14.04
C LEU A 594 5.16 -58.17 -14.19
N PHE A 595 4.97 -58.95 -13.11
CA PHE A 595 5.23 -60.39 -13.11
C PHE A 595 4.11 -61.24 -13.71
N SER A 596 2.94 -60.67 -14.03
CA SER A 596 1.87 -61.41 -14.72
C SER A 596 2.05 -61.47 -16.23
N HIS A 597 3.07 -60.78 -16.77
CA HIS A 597 3.39 -60.70 -18.20
C HIS A 597 2.17 -60.31 -19.07
N PRO A 598 1.49 -59.19 -18.74
CA PRO A 598 0.33 -58.76 -19.51
C PRO A 598 0.74 -58.37 -20.93
N GLN A 599 -0.14 -58.69 -21.89
CA GLN A 599 0.02 -58.30 -23.29
C GLN A 599 -1.27 -57.63 -23.78
N TRP A 600 -1.16 -56.39 -24.25
CA TRP A 600 -2.27 -55.58 -24.75
C TRP A 600 -2.32 -55.49 -26.28
#